data_AF-A0A7S7NRV5-F1
#
_entry.id   AF-A0A7S7NRV5-F1
#
_cell.length_a   1.000
_cell.length_b   1.000
_cell.length_c   1.000
_cell.angle_alpha   90.00
_cell.angle_beta   90.00
_cell.angle_gamma   90.00
#
_symmetry.space_group_name_H-M   'P 1'
#
loop_
_entity.id
_entity.type
_entity.pdbx_description
1 polymer ?
#
loop_
_entity_poly.entity_id
_entity_poly.type
_entity_poly.pdbx_seq_one_letter_code
_entity_poly.pdbx_strand_id
1 'polypeptide(L)'
;MKTLILTLTITALAATAGAQTIGQRERNQQQRIAQGVRSGSLTPRETARLEREEARTRAIVHRDRVDGGGMTAAERARAQSRLNRTSQDINRLKHNGRGR
;
A
#
# COMPACT_ATOMS: atom_id res chain seq x y z
N MET A 1 -35.20 43.98 -22.95
CA MET A 1 -34.73 43.60 -21.59
C MET A 1 -33.51 42.70 -21.78
N LYS A 2 -32.33 43.09 -21.29
CA LYS A 2 -31.07 42.36 -21.51
C LYS A 2 -30.99 41.17 -20.54
N THR A 3 -30.94 39.94 -21.04
CA THR A 3 -30.70 38.74 -20.24
C THR A 3 -29.20 38.58 -19.97
N LEU A 4 -28.83 38.58 -18.69
CA LEU A 4 -27.48 38.34 -18.17
C LEU A 4 -27.20 36.84 -18.18
N ILE A 5 -26.19 36.40 -18.95
CA ILE A 5 -25.69 35.02 -18.92
C ILE A 5 -24.69 34.91 -17.77
N LEU A 6 -25.08 34.16 -16.74
CA LEU A 6 -24.26 33.86 -15.57
C LEU A 6 -23.33 32.69 -15.90
N THR A 7 -22.06 32.98 -16.18
CA THR A 7 -21.00 31.98 -16.40
C THR A 7 -20.53 31.41 -15.07
N LEU A 8 -20.98 30.19 -14.75
CA LEU A 8 -20.48 29.41 -13.62
C LEU A 8 -19.15 28.75 -14.00
N THR A 9 -18.03 29.35 -13.60
CA THR A 9 -16.70 28.75 -13.73
C THR A 9 -16.51 27.70 -12.64
N ILE A 10 -16.66 26.42 -12.99
CA ILE A 10 -16.29 25.32 -12.11
C ILE A 10 -14.76 25.20 -12.15
N THR A 11 -14.07 25.75 -11.14
CA THR A 11 -12.65 25.51 -10.95
C THR A 11 -12.47 24.06 -10.46
N ALA A 12 -12.07 23.17 -11.36
CA ALA A 12 -11.72 21.80 -11.00
C ALA A 12 -10.46 21.80 -10.12
N LEU A 13 -10.61 21.48 -8.84
CA LEU A 13 -9.49 21.27 -7.92
C LEU A 13 -8.80 19.95 -8.31
N ALA A 14 -7.69 20.03 -9.04
CA ALA A 14 -6.86 18.87 -9.34
C ALA A 14 -6.29 18.32 -8.02
N ALA A 15 -6.83 17.19 -7.56
CA ALA A 15 -6.28 16.46 -6.42
C ALA A 15 -4.86 15.99 -6.78
N THR A 16 -3.85 16.59 -6.16
CA THR A 16 -2.48 16.10 -6.27
C THR A 16 -2.42 14.73 -5.58
N ALA A 17 -2.25 13.67 -6.36
CA ALA A 17 -2.03 12.33 -5.85
C ALA A 17 -0.67 12.28 -5.14
N GLY A 18 -0.64 12.64 -3.86
CA GLY A 18 0.57 12.58 -3.04
C GLY A 18 1.13 11.17 -2.98
N ALA A 19 2.44 11.01 -3.21
CA ALA A 19 3.12 9.73 -3.10
C ALA A 19 2.93 9.15 -1.68
N GLN A 20 2.41 7.93 -1.58
CA GLN A 20 2.19 7.27 -0.29
C GLN A 20 3.51 6.97 0.42
N THR A 21 3.56 7.23 1.72
CA THR A 21 4.71 6.86 2.57
C THR A 21 4.81 5.34 2.74
N ILE A 22 6.00 4.83 3.08
CA ILE A 22 6.23 3.41 3.40
C ILE A 22 5.24 2.92 4.45
N GLY A 23 5.11 3.65 5.57
CA GLY A 23 4.20 3.28 6.65
C GLY A 23 2.72 3.29 6.22
N GLN A 24 2.31 4.20 5.33
CA GLN A 24 0.94 4.16 4.78
C GLN A 24 0.72 2.90 3.94
N ARG A 25 1.70 2.51 3.14
CA ARG A 25 1.63 1.31 2.30
C ARG A 25 1.56 0.03 3.15
N GLU A 26 2.38 -0.07 4.20
CA GLU A 26 2.32 -1.19 5.15
C GLU A 26 0.94 -1.30 5.81
N ARG A 27 0.36 -0.18 6.28
CA ARG A 27 -1.00 -0.18 6.83
C ARG A 27 -2.05 -0.65 5.82
N ASN A 28 -1.97 -0.18 4.57
CA ASN A 28 -2.90 -0.60 3.53
C ASN A 28 -2.77 -2.09 3.20
N GLN A 29 -1.55 -2.64 3.21
CA GLN A 29 -1.31 -4.06 3.00
C GLN A 29 -1.90 -4.91 4.13
N GLN A 30 -1.63 -4.53 5.38
CA GLN A 30 -2.21 -5.18 6.56
C GLN A 30 -3.75 -5.17 6.53
N GLN A 31 -4.36 -4.05 6.14
CA GLN A 31 -5.82 -3.97 5.94
C GLN A 31 -6.32 -4.96 4.87
N ARG A 32 -5.59 -5.10 3.75
CA ARG A 32 -5.94 -6.06 2.69
C ARG A 32 -5.77 -7.51 3.12
N ILE A 33 -4.75 -7.80 3.93
CA ILE A 33 -4.55 -9.13 4.53
C ILE A 33 -5.69 -9.44 5.49
N ALA A 34 -6.00 -8.52 6.41
CA ALA A 34 -7.10 -8.68 7.37
C ALA A 34 -8.45 -8.86 6.66
N GLN A 35 -8.70 -8.08 5.61
CA GLN A 35 -9.90 -8.24 4.78
C GLN A 35 -9.92 -9.59 4.06
N GLY A 36 -8.77 -10.07 3.58
CA GLY A 36 -8.66 -11.38 2.94
C GLY A 36 -8.91 -12.54 3.91
N VAL A 37 -8.41 -12.44 5.14
CA VAL A 37 -8.69 -13.39 6.23
C VAL A 37 -10.18 -13.37 6.58
N ARG A 38 -10.75 -12.18 6.80
CA ARG A 38 -12.17 -12.03 7.16
C ARG A 38 -13.11 -12.54 6.08
N SER A 39 -12.75 -12.36 4.81
CA SER A 39 -13.58 -12.80 3.69
C SER A 39 -13.34 -14.26 3.29
N GLY A 40 -12.42 -14.97 3.94
CA GLY A 40 -12.04 -16.33 3.54
C GLY A 40 -11.14 -16.41 2.30
N SER A 41 -10.83 -15.30 1.63
CA SER A 41 -10.04 -15.28 0.39
C SER A 41 -8.54 -15.57 0.60
N LEU A 42 -8.05 -15.51 1.84
CA LEU A 42 -6.70 -15.94 2.22
C LEU A 42 -6.76 -17.11 3.21
N THR A 43 -6.02 -18.18 2.90
CA THR A 43 -5.84 -19.29 3.82
C THR A 43 -4.85 -18.94 4.95
N PRO A 44 -4.90 -19.61 6.13
CA PRO A 44 -3.94 -19.36 7.21
C PRO A 44 -2.47 -19.45 6.78
N ARG A 45 -2.15 -20.38 5.85
CA ARG A 45 -0.80 -20.56 5.32
C ARG A 45 -0.36 -19.38 4.43
N GLU A 46 -1.28 -18.85 3.62
CA GLU A 46 -1.04 -17.68 2.77
C GLU A 46 -0.90 -16.41 3.59
N THR A 47 -1.78 -16.21 4.57
CA THR A 47 -1.68 -15.13 5.55
C THR A 47 -0.33 -15.17 6.26
N ALA A 48 0.08 -16.33 6.80
CA ALA A 48 1.37 -16.47 7.46
C ALA A 48 2.56 -16.18 6.53
N ARG A 49 2.44 -16.48 5.23
CA ARG A 49 3.45 -16.11 4.23
C ARG A 49 3.52 -14.60 4.05
N LEU A 50 2.38 -13.94 3.84
CA LEU A 50 2.31 -12.49 3.65
C LEU A 50 2.82 -11.73 4.87
N GLU A 51 2.46 -12.16 6.08
CA GLU A 51 2.95 -11.57 7.33
C GLU A 51 4.48 -11.68 7.47
N ARG A 52 5.08 -12.80 7.05
CA ARG A 52 6.54 -12.94 7.02
C ARG A 52 7.20 -12.01 6.03
N GLU A 53 6.59 -11.75 4.87
CA GLU A 53 7.12 -10.81 3.88
C GLU A 53 7.06 -9.36 4.39
N GLU A 54 5.95 -8.98 5.05
CA GLU A 54 5.83 -7.66 5.67
C GLU A 54 6.77 -7.49 6.86
N ALA A 55 6.93 -8.50 7.71
CA ALA A 55 7.87 -8.47 8.82
C ALA A 55 9.32 -8.27 8.35
N ARG A 56 9.74 -8.93 7.26
CA ARG A 56 11.07 -8.70 6.66
C ARG A 56 11.23 -7.26 6.18
N THR A 57 10.20 -6.71 5.53
CA THR A 57 10.22 -5.32 5.06
C THR A 57 10.35 -4.34 6.23
N ARG A 58 9.56 -4.53 7.29
CA ARG A 58 9.64 -3.74 8.54
C ARG A 58 11.02 -3.83 9.19
N ALA A 59 11.62 -5.02 9.26
CA ALA A 59 12.96 -5.20 9.85
C ALA A 59 14.05 -4.42 9.08
N ILE A 60 13.93 -4.35 7.75
CA ILE A 60 14.84 -3.55 6.92
C ILE A 60 14.63 -2.06 7.20
N VAL A 61 13.38 -1.58 7.13
CA VAL A 61 13.05 -0.18 7.40
C VAL A 61 13.47 0.25 8.81
N HIS A 62 13.34 -0.64 9.80
CA HIS A 62 13.75 -0.38 11.17
C HIS A 62 15.27 -0.30 11.32
N ARG A 63 16.02 -1.26 10.77
CA ARG A 63 17.49 -1.22 10.80
C ARG A 63 18.03 0.07 10.18
N ASP A 64 17.53 0.44 9.01
CA ASP A 64 17.95 1.65 8.30
C ASP A 64 17.63 2.94 9.10
N ARG A 65 16.63 2.88 10.00
CA ARG A 65 16.29 3.99 10.91
C ARG A 65 17.14 4.00 12.19
N VAL A 66 17.55 2.84 12.68
CA VAL A 66 18.40 2.69 13.88
C VAL A 66 19.85 3.09 13.61
N ASP A 67 20.37 2.82 12.41
CA ASP A 67 21.74 3.20 12.00
C ASP A 67 21.94 4.73 11.88
N GLY A 68 20.93 5.53 12.26
CA GLY A 68 21.06 6.96 12.57
C GLY A 68 20.99 7.90 11.37
N GLY A 69 21.26 7.42 10.16
CA GLY A 69 21.19 8.21 8.91
C GLY A 69 19.80 8.30 8.27
N GLY A 70 18.84 7.50 8.74
CA GLY A 70 17.59 7.26 8.02
C GLY A 70 17.81 6.51 6.70
N MET A 71 16.72 6.22 5.98
CA MET A 71 16.83 5.48 4.72
C MET A 71 17.45 6.32 3.60
N THR A 72 18.57 5.84 3.07
CA THR A 72 19.14 6.30 1.79
C THR A 72 18.14 6.14 0.64
N ALA A 73 18.39 6.82 -0.49
CA ALA A 73 17.56 6.67 -1.68
C ALA A 73 17.52 5.22 -2.19
N ALA A 74 18.65 4.52 -2.15
CA ALA A 74 18.76 3.11 -2.57
C ALA A 74 17.95 2.18 -1.64
N GLU A 75 18.01 2.40 -0.33
CA GLU A 75 17.23 1.62 0.63
C GLU A 75 15.74 1.88 0.49
N ARG A 76 15.35 3.14 0.33
CA ARG A 76 13.95 3.51 0.07
C ARG A 76 13.44 2.84 -1.20
N ALA A 77 14.23 2.81 -2.28
CA ALA A 77 13.89 2.10 -3.51
C ALA A 77 13.76 0.59 -3.29
N ARG A 78 14.66 -0.02 -2.50
CA ARG A 78 14.58 -1.45 -2.13
C ARG A 78 13.32 -1.76 -1.31
N ALA A 79 12.99 -0.96 -0.31
CA ALA A 79 11.77 -1.13 0.48
C ALA A 79 10.52 -0.94 -0.38
N GLN A 80 10.50 0.08 -1.25
CA GLN A 80 9.41 0.31 -2.18
C GLN A 80 9.21 -0.88 -3.13
N SER A 81 10.29 -1.45 -3.66
CA SER A 81 10.25 -2.65 -4.49
C SER A 81 9.69 -3.86 -3.74
N ARG A 82 10.04 -4.04 -2.46
CA ARG A 82 9.47 -5.10 -1.60
C ARG A 82 7.98 -4.88 -1.35
N LEU A 83 7.56 -3.67 -0.99
CA LEU A 83 6.14 -3.33 -0.83
C LEU A 83 5.35 -3.53 -2.13
N ASN A 84 5.94 -3.27 -3.30
CA ASN A 84 5.29 -3.57 -4.57
C ASN A 84 5.08 -5.08 -4.77
N ARG A 85 6.11 -5.89 -4.50
CA ARG A 85 6.01 -7.35 -4.59
C ARG A 85 4.98 -7.91 -3.62
N THR A 86 5.01 -7.51 -2.35
CA THR A 86 4.02 -7.95 -1.36
C THR A 86 2.61 -7.52 -1.74
N SER A 87 2.44 -6.31 -2.28
CA SER A 87 1.13 -5.86 -2.77
C SER A 87 0.59 -6.73 -3.92
N GLN A 88 1.45 -7.12 -4.87
CA GLN A 88 1.11 -8.05 -5.95
C GLN A 88 0.77 -9.44 -5.41
N ASP A 89 1.55 -9.92 -4.43
CA ASP A 89 1.34 -11.21 -3.79
C ASP A 89 0.01 -11.26 -3.04
N ILE A 90 -0.35 -10.21 -2.28
CA ILE A 90 -1.67 -10.07 -1.65
C ILE A 90 -2.76 -10.14 -2.71
N ASN A 91 -2.59 -9.42 -3.84
CA ASN A 91 -3.61 -9.42 -4.89
C ASN A 91 -3.76 -10.81 -5.52
N ARG A 92 -2.64 -11.45 -5.88
CA ARG A 92 -2.65 -12.78 -6.48
C ARG A 92 -3.27 -13.81 -5.53
N LEU A 93 -2.88 -13.82 -4.25
CA LEU A 93 -3.36 -14.80 -3.28
C LEU A 93 -4.84 -14.62 -2.95
N LYS A 94 -5.34 -13.39 -2.84
CA LYS A 94 -6.78 -13.16 -2.64
C LYS A 94 -7.66 -13.67 -3.80
N HIS A 95 -7.12 -13.81 -5.00
CA HIS A 95 -7.89 -14.19 -6.19
C HIS A 95 -7.50 -15.56 -6.75
N ASN A 96 -6.71 -16.36 -6.01
CA ASN A 96 -6.19 -17.63 -6.51
C ASN A 96 -7.17 -18.81 -6.40
N GLY A 97 -8.39 -18.58 -5.94
CA GLY A 97 -9.43 -19.61 -5.78
C GLY A 97 -9.15 -20.66 -4.69
N ARG A 98 -8.14 -20.45 -3.83
CA ARG A 98 -7.86 -21.31 -2.67
C ARG A 98 -8.55 -20.85 -1.39
N GLY A 99 -9.03 -19.61 -1.40
CA GLY A 99 -9.93 -19.09 -0.38
C GLY A 99 -11.30 -19.76 -0.44
N ARG A 100 -12.01 -19.71 0.69
CA ARG A 100 -13.30 -20.37 0.91
C ARG A 100 -14.47 -19.42 0.73
#